data_AF-A0A6L8LTT3-F1
#
_entry.id   AF-A0A6L8LTT3-F1
#
_cell.length_a   1.000
_cell.length_b   1.000
_cell.length_c   1.000
_cell.angle_alpha   90.00
_cell.angle_beta   90.00
_cell.angle_gamma   90.00
#
_symmetry.space_group_name_H-M   'P 1'
#
loop_
_entity.id
_entity.type
_entity.pdbx_description
1 polymer ?
#
loop_
_entity_poly.entity_id
_entity_poly.type
_entity_poly.pdbx_seq_one_letter_code
_entity_poly.pdbx_strand_id
1 'polypeptide(L)'
;MNELDFFDNENLYFNNNIWRKNIDDFCDLISIKYGKNFKGICPWGFEVFNDTNFLKKNIRRYFCYFSVDDMSMSDYELNEMSKKINFEFYEYIKSKYSLWAQNIVCLLSNESVHKLQPDDYVCGSQDKLLSVTLRKSDNILDSYADYIICSLSSLNNLIGEVRTYKENMVFRWRTYQLYLIIEEVFKDFIPRLSKFEERLVKVAITFTDNAIQPFYSIDDSCHPIEKVETALFEDFIFKRVKIIADAIKSSDGNVVNASCFHTTDELSLDIDNEIYEYAVKLIRDTYRGFMI
;
A
#
# COMPACT_ATOMS: atom_id res chain seq x y z
N MET A 1 -0.58 21.99 20.44
CA MET A 1 -1.28 20.87 19.78
C MET A 1 -1.11 19.69 20.70
N ASN A 2 -2.22 19.12 21.15
CA ASN A 2 -2.25 18.07 22.17
C ASN A 2 -2.18 16.70 21.49
N GLU A 3 -1.62 15.70 22.16
CA GLU A 3 -1.41 14.33 21.67
C GLU A 3 -2.67 13.60 21.18
N LEU A 4 -3.84 14.13 21.52
CA LEU A 4 -5.15 13.71 21.04
C LEU A 4 -5.37 14.01 19.56
N ASP A 5 -4.53 14.79 18.90
CA ASP A 5 -4.76 15.21 17.52
C ASP A 5 -4.71 14.01 16.53
N PHE A 6 -3.95 12.94 16.81
CA PHE A 6 -3.91 11.74 15.95
C PHE A 6 -5.18 10.89 16.00
N PHE A 7 -6.04 11.10 16.99
CA PHE A 7 -7.25 10.32 17.19
C PHE A 7 -8.43 11.25 17.43
N ASP A 8 -9.49 11.16 16.64
CA ASP A 8 -10.64 12.03 16.82
C ASP A 8 -11.19 11.92 18.27
N ASN A 9 -11.26 13.04 18.98
CA ASN A 9 -11.46 13.13 20.44
C ASN A 9 -12.78 12.48 20.90
N GLU A 10 -13.74 12.35 19.99
CA GLU A 10 -15.05 11.80 20.28
C GLU A 10 -15.15 10.30 19.96
N ASN A 11 -14.23 9.72 19.19
CA ASN A 11 -14.40 8.38 18.63
C ASN A 11 -13.13 7.50 18.46
N LEU A 12 -11.93 7.99 18.81
CA LEU A 12 -10.66 7.25 18.68
C LEU A 12 -10.28 6.80 17.25
N TYR A 13 -10.86 7.41 16.21
CA TYR A 13 -10.48 7.13 14.81
C TYR A 13 -9.12 7.74 14.46
N PHE A 14 -8.31 7.03 13.68
CA PHE A 14 -7.09 7.60 13.11
C PHE A 14 -7.38 8.86 12.28
N ASN A 15 -6.71 9.96 12.59
CA ASN A 15 -6.91 11.23 11.91
C ASN A 15 -6.06 11.34 10.63
N ASN A 16 -6.65 10.95 9.49
CA ASN A 16 -6.00 11.00 8.18
C ASN A 16 -5.53 12.41 7.79
N ASN A 17 -6.28 13.44 8.15
CA ASN A 17 -5.95 14.83 7.82
C ASN A 17 -4.65 15.27 8.50
N ILE A 18 -4.48 14.88 9.77
CA ILE A 18 -3.25 15.15 10.50
C ILE A 18 -2.10 14.32 9.97
N TRP A 19 -2.31 13.04 9.66
CA TRP A 19 -1.26 12.23 9.05
C TRP A 19 -0.76 12.82 7.73
N ARG A 20 -1.69 13.23 6.86
CA ARG A 20 -1.37 13.89 5.60
C ARG A 20 -0.60 15.17 5.81
N LYS A 21 -1.08 16.05 6.68
CA LYS A 21 -0.39 17.30 6.99
C LYS A 21 1.04 17.03 7.45
N ASN A 22 1.26 16.02 8.28
CA ASN A 22 2.61 15.64 8.69
C ASN A 22 3.48 15.16 7.51
N ILE A 23 2.93 14.40 6.56
CA ILE A 23 3.63 13.98 5.33
C ILE A 23 3.98 15.21 4.47
N ASP A 24 3.03 16.11 4.25
CA ASP A 24 3.22 17.33 3.44
C ASP A 24 4.27 18.27 4.06
N ASP A 25 4.08 18.63 5.33
CA ASP A 25 5.03 19.44 6.09
C ASP A 25 6.45 18.82 6.06
N PHE A 26 6.54 17.49 6.14
CA PHE A 26 7.83 16.79 6.07
C PHE A 26 8.44 16.82 4.66
N CYS A 27 7.63 16.68 3.61
CA CYS A 27 8.09 16.80 2.22
C CYS A 27 8.70 18.18 1.97
N ASP A 28 8.07 19.25 2.46
CA ASP A 28 8.60 20.62 2.35
C ASP A 28 9.97 20.74 3.04
N LEU A 29 10.12 20.18 4.24
CA LEU A 29 11.37 20.20 5.00
C LEU A 29 12.50 19.46 4.27
N ILE A 30 12.27 18.23 3.82
CA ILE A 30 13.30 17.44 3.14
C ILE A 30 13.61 18.03 1.75
N SER A 31 12.64 18.67 1.10
CA SER A 31 12.86 19.34 -0.18
C SER A 31 13.88 20.47 -0.06
N ILE A 32 13.74 21.30 0.98
CA ILE A 32 14.71 22.37 1.29
C ILE A 32 16.07 21.77 1.64
N LYS A 33 16.10 20.74 2.50
CA LYS A 33 17.34 20.13 2.99
C LYS A 33 18.18 19.50 1.88
N TYR A 34 17.53 18.81 0.94
CA TYR A 34 18.20 18.06 -0.12
C TYR A 34 18.26 18.83 -1.45
N GLY A 35 17.59 19.97 -1.57
CA GLY A 35 17.54 20.76 -2.81
C GLY A 35 16.87 20.02 -3.95
N LYS A 36 15.85 19.19 -3.67
CA LYS A 36 15.05 18.41 -4.64
C LYS A 36 13.58 18.55 -4.29
N ASN A 37 12.67 18.29 -5.23
CA ASN A 37 11.24 18.32 -4.92
C ASN A 37 10.78 16.94 -4.44
N PHE A 38 10.32 16.88 -3.20
CA PHE A 38 9.68 15.69 -2.66
C PHE A 38 8.18 15.86 -2.58
N LYS A 39 7.45 14.79 -2.89
CA LYS A 39 6.00 14.69 -2.64
C LYS A 39 5.72 13.39 -1.90
N GLY A 40 4.67 13.37 -1.09
CA GLY A 40 4.26 12.18 -0.37
C GLY A 40 2.79 11.87 -0.59
N ILE A 41 2.44 10.59 -0.49
CA ILE A 41 1.07 10.09 -0.35
C ILE A 41 1.04 9.01 0.73
N CYS A 42 -0.15 8.77 1.26
CA CYS A 42 -0.44 7.64 2.11
C CYS A 42 -1.34 6.66 1.33
N PRO A 43 -0.90 5.45 1.01
CA PRO A 43 -1.64 4.57 0.11
C PRO A 43 -2.90 3.96 0.75
N TRP A 44 -3.26 4.30 1.99
CA TRP A 44 -4.56 3.92 2.53
C TRP A 44 -5.58 4.92 2.05
N GLY A 45 -6.48 4.48 1.19
CA GLY A 45 -7.60 5.34 0.84
C GLY A 45 -8.68 4.60 0.11
N PHE A 46 -8.29 3.70 -0.80
CA PHE A 46 -9.25 2.99 -1.62
C PHE A 46 -9.79 1.73 -0.93
N GLU A 47 -8.90 0.92 -0.36
CA GLU A 47 -9.18 -0.36 0.30
C GLU A 47 -10.01 -0.20 1.57
N VAL A 48 -9.93 1.01 2.14
CA VAL A 48 -10.51 1.36 3.42
C VAL A 48 -11.81 2.16 3.24
N PHE A 49 -12.07 2.71 2.04
CA PHE A 49 -13.25 3.55 1.77
C PHE A 49 -14.58 2.81 2.05
N ASN A 50 -14.59 1.49 1.84
CA ASN A 50 -15.74 0.63 2.11
C ASN A 50 -15.61 -0.19 3.40
N ASP A 51 -14.47 -0.12 4.11
CA ASP A 51 -14.24 -0.77 5.40
C ASP A 51 -14.00 0.26 6.51
N THR A 52 -15.06 1.03 6.82
CA THR A 52 -15.06 1.93 8.00
C THR A 52 -14.74 1.20 9.31
N ASN A 53 -14.91 -0.13 9.38
CA ASN A 53 -14.51 -0.91 10.54
C ASN A 53 -12.99 -1.10 10.58
N PHE A 54 -12.28 -1.11 9.44
CA PHE A 54 -10.82 -1.13 9.42
C PHE A 54 -10.22 0.11 10.08
N LEU A 55 -10.78 1.30 9.85
CA LEU A 55 -10.36 2.53 10.54
C LEU A 55 -10.68 2.54 12.05
N LYS A 56 -11.63 1.71 12.49
CA LYS A 56 -11.93 1.47 13.91
C LYS A 56 -10.97 0.47 14.55
N LYS A 57 -10.26 -0.34 13.75
CA LYS A 57 -9.24 -1.25 14.27
C LYS A 57 -8.04 -0.42 14.71
N ASN A 58 -7.31 -0.93 15.69
CA ASN A 58 -6.02 -0.36 16.06
C ASN A 58 -5.05 -0.48 14.87
N ILE A 59 -4.90 0.55 14.03
CA ILE A 59 -3.98 0.53 12.88
C ILE A 59 -2.54 0.43 13.39
N ARG A 60 -1.83 -0.61 12.96
CA ARG A 60 -0.45 -0.88 13.38
C ARG A 60 0.58 -0.70 12.26
N ARG A 61 0.19 -0.70 10.99
CA ARG A 61 1.11 -0.47 9.87
C ARG A 61 0.89 0.93 9.33
N TYR A 62 1.96 1.71 9.23
CA TYR A 62 1.96 3.10 8.80
C TYR A 62 2.75 3.32 7.49
N PHE A 63 2.14 3.27 6.30
CA PHE A 63 2.77 3.31 4.99
C PHE A 63 2.74 4.73 4.44
N CYS A 64 3.88 5.17 3.91
CA CYS A 64 4.06 6.45 3.22
C CYS A 64 4.85 6.21 1.95
N TYR A 65 4.30 6.67 0.82
CA TYR A 65 5.00 6.63 -0.46
C TYR A 65 5.44 8.03 -0.81
N PHE A 66 6.75 8.23 -0.88
CA PHE A 66 7.36 9.47 -1.29
C PHE A 66 7.88 9.36 -2.72
N SER A 67 7.88 10.47 -3.43
CA SER A 67 8.67 10.64 -4.64
C SER A 67 9.73 11.71 -4.49
N VAL A 68 10.78 11.59 -5.31
CA VAL A 68 11.76 12.62 -5.61
C VAL A 68 11.75 12.86 -7.12
N ASP A 69 11.80 14.12 -7.54
CA ASP A 69 11.81 14.55 -8.94
C ASP A 69 13.19 14.42 -9.62
N ASP A 70 13.98 13.42 -9.23
CA ASP A 70 15.32 13.19 -9.75
C ASP A 70 15.43 11.84 -10.44
N MET A 71 15.19 11.84 -11.75
CA MET A 71 15.27 10.65 -12.60
C MET A 71 16.71 10.16 -12.82
N SER A 72 17.71 10.99 -12.52
CA SER A 72 19.13 10.63 -12.67
C SER A 72 19.67 9.76 -11.54
N MET A 73 18.93 9.68 -10.42
CA MET A 73 19.30 8.90 -9.25
C MET A 73 19.35 7.39 -9.58
N SER A 74 20.46 6.75 -9.25
CA SER A 74 20.59 5.30 -9.35
C SER A 74 19.71 4.59 -8.32
N ASP A 75 19.37 3.32 -8.56
CA ASP A 75 18.52 2.56 -7.63
C ASP A 75 19.20 2.35 -6.27
N TYR A 76 20.54 2.28 -6.24
CA TYR A 76 21.31 2.25 -5.01
C TYR A 76 21.15 3.55 -4.21
N GLU A 77 21.32 4.70 -4.86
CA GLU A 77 21.12 6.00 -4.22
C GLU A 77 19.68 6.20 -3.74
N LEU A 78 18.71 5.74 -4.52
CA LEU A 78 17.29 5.79 -4.16
C LEU A 78 17.01 4.97 -2.89
N ASN A 79 17.57 3.76 -2.80
CA ASN A 79 17.41 2.91 -1.62
C ASN A 79 18.07 3.51 -0.38
N GLU A 80 19.27 4.08 -0.51
CA GLU A 80 19.95 4.76 0.59
C GLU A 80 19.20 6.03 1.03
N MET A 81 18.64 6.78 0.09
CA MET A 81 17.79 7.93 0.38
C MET A 81 16.48 7.50 1.05
N SER A 82 15.84 6.41 0.61
CA SER A 82 14.63 5.86 1.22
C SER A 82 14.83 5.57 2.71
N LYS A 83 15.95 4.90 3.06
CA LYS A 83 16.31 4.64 4.46
C LYS A 83 16.48 5.94 5.25
N LYS A 84 17.24 6.90 4.72
CA LYS A 84 17.45 8.21 5.39
C LYS A 84 16.14 8.93 5.64
N ILE A 85 15.27 8.99 4.62
CA ILE A 85 13.95 9.62 4.71
C ILE A 85 13.08 8.90 5.75
N ASN A 86 13.11 7.58 5.84
CA ASN A 86 12.35 6.84 6.85
C ASN A 86 12.78 7.23 8.28
N PHE A 87 14.07 7.23 8.56
CA PHE A 87 14.59 7.64 9.87
C PHE A 87 14.29 9.13 10.17
N GLU A 88 14.43 10.01 9.19
CA GLU A 88 14.11 11.43 9.35
C GLU A 88 12.63 11.68 9.58
N PHE A 89 11.76 10.93 8.90
CA PHE A 89 10.32 11.02 9.11
C PHE A 89 9.94 10.50 10.49
N TYR A 90 10.54 9.39 10.92
CA TYR A 90 10.38 8.88 12.27
C TYR A 90 10.76 9.92 13.34
N GLU A 91 11.94 10.55 13.23
CA GLU A 91 12.38 11.58 14.18
C GLU A 91 11.50 12.84 14.12
N TYR A 92 11.06 13.23 12.93
CA TYR A 92 10.09 14.32 12.75
C TYR A 92 8.78 14.04 13.48
N ILE A 93 8.19 12.85 13.29
CA ILE A 93 6.97 12.44 14.00
C ILE A 93 7.21 12.36 15.51
N LYS A 94 8.32 11.79 15.94
CA LYS A 94 8.71 11.68 17.36
C LYS A 94 8.86 13.03 18.05
N SER A 95 9.35 14.05 17.34
CA SER A 95 9.47 15.41 17.88
C SER A 95 8.12 16.09 18.14
N LYS A 96 7.08 15.70 17.38
CA LYS A 96 5.72 16.24 17.48
C LYS A 96 4.78 15.40 18.35
N TYR A 97 4.97 14.08 18.35
CA TYR A 97 4.07 13.08 18.92
C TYR A 97 4.86 11.95 19.60
N SER A 98 5.65 12.32 20.61
CA SER A 98 6.64 11.44 21.24
C SER A 98 6.04 10.15 21.80
N LEU A 99 4.89 10.21 22.50
CA LEU A 99 4.21 9.02 23.03
C LEU A 99 3.68 8.09 21.93
N TRP A 100 3.20 8.64 20.83
CA TRP A 100 2.75 7.83 19.71
C TRP A 100 3.93 7.12 19.05
N ALA A 101 5.01 7.85 18.80
CA ALA A 101 6.24 7.35 18.17
C ALA A 101 6.99 6.30 19.03
N GLN A 102 6.83 6.32 20.36
CA GLN A 102 7.37 5.28 21.25
C GLN A 102 6.83 3.87 20.95
N ASN A 103 5.65 3.78 20.34
CA ASN A 103 5.07 2.49 19.94
C ASN A 103 5.60 2.01 18.59
N ILE A 104 6.40 2.79 17.86
CA ILE A 104 7.03 2.30 16.63
C ILE A 104 8.20 1.40 17.01
N VAL A 105 8.11 0.13 16.62
CA VAL A 105 9.14 -0.89 16.92
C VAL A 105 9.90 -1.34 15.67
N CYS A 106 9.40 -0.99 14.49
CA CYS A 106 9.96 -1.38 13.21
C CYS A 106 9.82 -0.26 12.18
N LEU A 107 10.89 0.01 11.44
CA LEU A 107 10.89 0.86 10.25
C LEU A 107 11.11 -0.02 9.01
N LEU A 108 10.31 0.16 7.97
CA LEU A 108 10.43 -0.59 6.70
C LEU A 108 10.75 0.37 5.55
N SER A 109 11.93 0.26 4.96
CA SER A 109 12.39 1.14 3.87
C SER A 109 12.59 0.33 2.58
N ASN A 110 11.75 0.53 1.55
CA ASN A 110 11.79 -0.26 0.31
C ASN A 110 11.98 -1.78 0.58
N GLU A 111 11.12 -2.36 1.41
CA GLU A 111 11.17 -3.77 1.86
C GLU A 111 12.34 -4.16 2.78
N SER A 112 13.25 -3.23 3.12
CA SER A 112 14.29 -3.47 4.11
C SER A 112 13.82 -3.12 5.52
N VAL A 113 13.81 -4.13 6.39
CA VAL A 113 13.41 -3.99 7.80
C VAL A 113 14.55 -3.42 8.63
N HIS A 114 14.22 -2.43 9.46
CA HIS A 114 15.06 -1.90 10.53
C HIS A 114 14.32 -2.04 11.86
N LYS A 115 14.81 -2.93 12.71
CA LYS A 115 14.27 -3.15 14.06
C LYS A 115 14.72 -2.05 14.99
N LEU A 116 13.79 -1.48 15.77
CA LEU A 116 14.08 -0.51 16.82
C LEU A 116 14.15 -1.16 18.22
N GLN A 117 13.81 -2.44 18.31
CA GLN A 117 13.86 -3.25 19.52
C GLN A 117 14.89 -4.40 19.35
N PRO A 118 15.24 -5.14 20.42
CA PRO A 118 16.13 -6.31 20.35
C PRO A 118 15.57 -7.45 19.49
N ASP A 119 16.43 -8.34 18.97
CA ASP A 119 16.02 -9.41 18.04
C ASP A 119 15.00 -10.41 18.63
N ASP A 120 15.01 -10.62 19.94
CA ASP A 120 14.10 -11.50 20.68
C ASP A 120 12.81 -10.81 21.13
N TYR A 121 12.59 -9.56 20.73
CA TYR A 121 11.40 -8.80 21.07
C TYR A 121 10.13 -9.40 20.44
N VAL A 122 9.08 -9.53 21.26
CA VAL A 122 7.76 -9.99 20.83
C VAL A 122 6.82 -8.79 20.71
N CYS A 123 6.28 -8.55 19.52
CA CYS A 123 5.46 -7.37 19.28
C CYS A 123 4.15 -7.39 20.09
N GLY A 124 3.94 -6.36 20.91
CA GLY A 124 2.71 -6.09 21.65
C GLY A 124 1.59 -5.49 20.79
N SER A 125 0.37 -5.49 21.31
CA SER A 125 -0.83 -5.08 20.57
C SER A 125 -0.86 -3.61 20.17
N GLN A 126 -0.08 -2.74 20.84
CA GLN A 126 0.02 -1.31 20.56
C GLN A 126 1.15 -0.96 19.59
N ASP A 127 2.04 -1.91 19.33
CA ASP A 127 3.21 -1.67 18.50
C ASP A 127 2.84 -1.35 17.07
N LYS A 128 3.71 -0.55 16.44
CA LYS A 128 3.52 0.02 15.14
C LYS A 128 4.75 -0.21 14.27
N LEU A 129 4.48 -0.28 12.97
CA LEU A 129 5.46 -0.29 11.90
C LEU A 129 5.31 1.00 11.11
N LEU A 130 6.40 1.71 10.83
CA LEU A 130 6.44 2.82 9.89
C LEU A 130 7.14 2.38 8.62
N SER A 131 6.42 2.36 7.50
CA SER A 131 6.95 2.00 6.19
C SER A 131 7.05 3.23 5.30
N VAL A 132 8.23 3.40 4.72
CA VAL A 132 8.52 4.43 3.74
C VAL A 132 9.01 3.76 2.46
N THR A 133 8.35 4.09 1.35
CA THR A 133 8.82 3.75 0.02
C THR A 133 9.17 5.04 -0.71
N LEU A 134 10.37 5.13 -1.27
CA LEU A 134 10.81 6.27 -2.07
C LEU A 134 10.90 5.88 -3.54
N ARG A 135 10.41 6.76 -4.43
CA ARG A 135 10.42 6.57 -5.87
C ARG A 135 10.93 7.78 -6.64
N LYS A 136 11.40 7.53 -7.86
CA LYS A 136 11.65 8.55 -8.87
C LYS A 136 10.34 8.86 -9.56
N SER A 137 9.74 10.02 -9.28
CA SER A 137 8.47 10.44 -9.87
C SER A 137 8.23 11.93 -9.66
N ASP A 138 7.81 12.61 -10.72
CA ASP A 138 7.33 13.99 -10.69
C ASP A 138 5.89 14.10 -10.13
N ASN A 139 5.14 12.99 -10.20
CA ASN A 139 3.79 12.86 -9.68
C ASN A 139 3.53 11.48 -9.06
N ILE A 140 3.80 11.36 -7.77
CA ILE A 140 3.62 10.12 -7.01
C ILE A 140 2.20 9.55 -7.05
N LEU A 141 1.16 10.41 -7.17
CA LEU A 141 -0.22 9.94 -7.21
C LEU A 141 -0.55 9.28 -8.54
N ASP A 142 -0.04 9.82 -9.65
CA ASP A 142 -0.22 9.23 -10.97
C ASP A 142 0.60 7.93 -11.06
N SER A 143 1.84 7.91 -10.56
CA SER A 143 2.64 6.68 -10.47
C SER A 143 1.99 5.60 -9.61
N TYR A 144 1.28 5.98 -8.54
CA TYR A 144 0.52 5.04 -7.72
C TYR A 144 -0.71 4.52 -8.47
N ALA A 145 -1.45 5.38 -9.17
CA ALA A 145 -2.59 4.96 -9.99
C ALA A 145 -2.17 3.97 -11.09
N ASP A 146 -1.09 4.27 -11.82
CA ASP A 146 -0.54 3.38 -12.85
C ASP A 146 -0.12 2.03 -12.24
N TYR A 147 0.56 2.05 -11.09
CA TYR A 147 0.91 0.82 -10.38
C TYR A 147 -0.32 -0.01 -10.02
N ILE A 148 -1.35 0.59 -9.40
CA ILE A 148 -2.57 -0.13 -9.01
C ILE A 148 -3.27 -0.74 -10.22
N ILE A 149 -3.38 0.01 -11.32
CA ILE A 149 -3.97 -0.48 -12.57
C ILE A 149 -3.14 -1.64 -13.12
N CYS A 150 -1.84 -1.46 -13.26
CA CYS A 150 -0.92 -2.47 -13.76
C CYS A 150 -0.76 -3.68 -12.82
N SER A 151 -1.10 -3.57 -11.53
CA SER A 151 -1.14 -4.72 -10.61
C SER A 151 -2.13 -5.79 -11.05
N LEU A 152 -3.09 -5.47 -11.93
CA LEU A 152 -3.92 -6.48 -12.59
C LEU A 152 -3.08 -7.47 -13.39
N SER A 153 -2.06 -7.00 -14.12
CA SER A 153 -1.16 -7.91 -14.86
C SER A 153 -0.23 -8.68 -13.92
N SER A 154 0.15 -8.11 -12.77
CA SER A 154 0.86 -8.81 -11.70
C SER A 154 0.05 -9.99 -11.16
N LEU A 155 -1.23 -9.77 -10.82
CA LEU A 155 -2.13 -10.83 -10.37
C LEU A 155 -2.39 -11.88 -11.45
N ASN A 156 -2.62 -11.46 -12.69
CA ASN A 156 -2.99 -12.37 -13.79
C ASN A 156 -1.83 -13.28 -14.22
N ASN A 157 -0.59 -12.78 -14.12
CA ASN A 157 0.61 -13.49 -14.58
C ASN A 157 1.50 -14.00 -13.44
N LEU A 158 1.12 -13.77 -12.17
CA LEU A 158 1.90 -14.13 -10.98
C LEU A 158 3.34 -13.58 -11.02
N ILE A 159 3.48 -12.30 -11.39
CA ILE A 159 4.75 -11.56 -11.39
C ILE A 159 4.76 -10.47 -10.31
N GLY A 160 5.88 -9.79 -10.07
CA GLY A 160 5.95 -8.75 -9.05
C GLY A 160 5.82 -9.32 -7.63
N GLU A 161 5.17 -8.55 -6.76
CA GLU A 161 4.93 -8.91 -5.35
C GLU A 161 3.99 -10.11 -5.15
N VAL A 162 3.23 -10.50 -6.17
CA VAL A 162 2.31 -11.64 -6.12
C VAL A 162 3.05 -12.97 -6.32
N ARG A 163 4.25 -12.96 -6.92
CA ARG A 163 4.98 -14.18 -7.31
C ARG A 163 5.18 -15.16 -6.16
N THR A 164 5.41 -14.65 -4.96
CA THR A 164 5.77 -15.43 -3.76
C THR A 164 4.67 -15.42 -2.69
N TYR A 165 3.41 -15.24 -3.12
CA TYR A 165 2.28 -15.24 -2.20
C TYR A 165 2.10 -16.62 -1.51
N LYS A 166 2.58 -17.74 -2.03
CA LYS A 166 2.42 -19.02 -1.31
C LYS A 166 3.38 -19.15 -0.13
N GLU A 167 4.52 -18.48 -0.22
CA GLU A 167 5.66 -18.63 0.69
C GLU A 167 5.70 -17.58 1.78
N ASN A 168 5.11 -16.40 1.57
CA ASN A 168 5.24 -15.27 2.48
C ASN A 168 3.89 -14.62 2.81
N MET A 169 3.61 -14.47 4.11
CA MET A 169 2.37 -13.88 4.61
C MET A 169 2.19 -12.40 4.21
N VAL A 170 3.26 -11.61 4.18
CA VAL A 170 3.20 -10.20 3.75
C VAL A 170 2.80 -10.09 2.27
N PHE A 171 3.38 -10.93 1.42
CA PHE A 171 2.99 -10.97 0.01
C PHE A 171 1.57 -11.50 -0.21
N ARG A 172 1.07 -12.43 0.62
CA ARG A 172 -0.36 -12.80 0.61
C ARG A 172 -1.27 -11.64 0.92
N TRP A 173 -1.00 -10.92 2.02
CA TRP A 173 -1.81 -9.78 2.43
C TRP A 173 -1.88 -8.70 1.35
N ARG A 174 -0.73 -8.41 0.72
CA ARG A 174 -0.67 -7.51 -0.44
C ARG A 174 -1.47 -8.03 -1.61
N THR A 175 -1.38 -9.32 -1.93
CA THR A 175 -2.16 -9.92 -3.03
C THR A 175 -3.67 -9.80 -2.79
N TYR A 176 -4.14 -10.04 -1.55
CA TYR A 176 -5.54 -9.80 -1.19
C TYR A 176 -5.92 -8.33 -1.36
N GLN A 177 -5.07 -7.43 -0.85
CA GLN A 177 -5.29 -5.99 -0.93
C GLN A 177 -5.39 -5.52 -2.38
N LEU A 178 -4.43 -5.90 -3.24
CA LEU A 178 -4.44 -5.59 -4.66
C LEU A 178 -5.69 -6.12 -5.37
N TYR A 179 -6.09 -7.36 -5.10
CA TYR A 179 -7.32 -7.92 -5.68
C TYR A 179 -8.55 -7.08 -5.30
N LEU A 180 -8.70 -6.76 -4.01
CA LEU A 180 -9.83 -5.96 -3.52
C LEU A 180 -9.84 -4.57 -4.16
N ILE A 181 -8.66 -3.97 -4.39
CA ILE A 181 -8.54 -2.69 -5.08
C ILE A 181 -9.09 -2.82 -6.51
N ILE A 182 -8.52 -3.77 -7.24
CA ILE A 182 -8.78 -3.95 -8.67
C ILE A 182 -10.24 -4.32 -8.94
N GLU A 183 -10.84 -5.18 -8.10
CA GLU A 183 -12.26 -5.52 -8.19
C GLU A 183 -13.15 -4.28 -8.15
N GLU A 184 -12.87 -3.34 -7.25
CA GLU A 184 -13.68 -2.14 -7.09
C GLU A 184 -13.34 -1.07 -8.14
N VAL A 185 -12.09 -0.97 -8.59
CA VAL A 185 -11.69 -0.04 -9.68
C VAL A 185 -12.41 -0.39 -10.98
N PHE A 186 -12.56 -1.68 -11.27
CA PHE A 186 -13.13 -2.15 -12.54
C PHE A 186 -14.55 -2.72 -12.42
N LYS A 187 -15.22 -2.57 -11.27
CA LYS A 187 -16.55 -3.17 -10.99
C LYS A 187 -17.62 -2.83 -12.03
N ASP A 188 -17.53 -1.65 -12.66
CA ASP A 188 -18.51 -1.17 -13.63
C ASP A 188 -18.33 -1.80 -15.02
N PHE A 189 -17.20 -2.45 -15.28
CA PHE A 189 -16.86 -3.10 -16.56
C PHE A 189 -17.02 -4.62 -16.53
N ILE A 190 -17.33 -5.20 -15.37
CA ILE A 190 -17.37 -6.65 -15.16
C ILE A 190 -18.74 -7.11 -14.65
N PRO A 191 -19.09 -8.40 -14.83
CA PRO A 191 -20.32 -8.95 -14.27
C PRO A 191 -20.37 -8.80 -12.75
N ARG A 192 -21.51 -8.39 -12.21
CA ARG A 192 -21.72 -8.29 -10.75
C ARG A 192 -21.46 -9.63 -10.07
N LEU A 193 -20.87 -9.56 -8.87
CA LEU A 193 -20.67 -10.72 -8.02
C LEU A 193 -22.01 -11.35 -7.64
N SER A 194 -22.06 -12.67 -7.65
CA SER A 194 -23.13 -13.43 -7.00
C SER A 194 -23.04 -13.28 -5.49
N LYS A 195 -24.15 -13.57 -4.78
CA LYS A 195 -24.18 -13.57 -3.30
C LYS A 195 -23.13 -14.48 -2.66
N PHE A 196 -22.72 -15.54 -3.36
CA PHE A 196 -21.68 -16.44 -2.87
C PHE A 196 -20.29 -15.79 -3.00
N GLU A 197 -20.00 -15.18 -4.15
CA GLU A 197 -18.73 -14.48 -4.39
C GLU A 197 -18.58 -13.26 -3.48
N GLU A 198 -19.66 -12.52 -3.21
CA GLU A 198 -19.66 -11.45 -2.20
C GLU A 198 -19.23 -11.94 -0.80
N ARG A 199 -19.56 -13.20 -0.45
CA ARG A 199 -19.09 -13.80 0.81
C ARG A 199 -17.60 -14.14 0.74
N LEU A 200 -17.11 -14.61 -0.41
CA LEU A 200 -15.68 -14.87 -0.61
C LEU A 200 -14.85 -13.58 -0.52
N VAL A 201 -15.35 -12.47 -1.07
CA VAL A 201 -14.74 -11.14 -0.89
C VAL A 201 -14.65 -10.76 0.60
N LYS A 202 -15.73 -10.97 1.37
CA LYS A 202 -15.70 -10.73 2.82
C LYS A 202 -14.67 -11.60 3.55
N VAL A 203 -14.48 -12.85 3.12
CA VAL A 203 -13.42 -13.72 3.66
C VAL A 203 -12.04 -13.17 3.29
N ALA A 204 -11.81 -12.74 2.05
CA ALA A 204 -10.57 -12.07 1.63
C ALA A 204 -10.23 -10.85 2.51
N ILE A 205 -11.23 -10.02 2.84
CA ILE A 205 -11.06 -8.86 3.74
C ILE A 205 -10.58 -9.29 5.14
N THR A 206 -10.97 -10.46 5.64
CA THR A 206 -10.47 -10.93 6.95
C THR A 206 -8.98 -11.25 6.94
N PHE A 207 -8.41 -11.54 5.78
CA PHE A 207 -6.98 -11.81 5.59
C PHE A 207 -6.15 -10.55 5.34
N THR A 208 -6.74 -9.36 5.21
CA THR A 208 -5.98 -8.10 5.22
C THR A 208 -5.64 -7.67 6.66
N ASP A 209 -5.11 -8.62 7.44
CA ASP A 209 -4.68 -8.42 8.83
C ASP A 209 -3.65 -7.28 8.89
N ASN A 210 -3.70 -6.47 9.95
CA ASN A 210 -2.81 -5.35 10.21
C ASN A 210 -1.64 -5.70 11.16
N ALA A 211 -1.43 -6.98 11.44
CA ALA A 211 -0.28 -7.47 12.19
C ALA A 211 1.07 -6.98 11.62
N ILE A 212 2.03 -6.80 12.53
CA ILE A 212 3.40 -6.33 12.20
C ILE A 212 4.46 -7.39 12.50
N GLN A 213 4.08 -8.45 13.21
CA GLN A 213 4.97 -9.55 13.62
C GLN A 213 5.76 -10.14 12.42
N PRO A 214 5.16 -10.36 11.24
CA PRO A 214 5.89 -10.84 10.06
C PRO A 214 7.01 -9.93 9.56
N PHE A 215 6.98 -8.64 9.91
CA PHE A 215 8.07 -7.71 9.58
C PHE A 215 9.18 -7.71 10.63
N TYR A 216 8.98 -8.39 11.76
CA TYR A 216 9.95 -8.45 12.86
C TYR A 216 10.66 -9.81 12.93
N SER A 217 9.97 -10.88 12.55
CA SER A 217 10.46 -12.26 12.56
C SER A 217 10.31 -12.91 11.19
N ILE A 218 11.39 -13.50 10.68
CA ILE A 218 11.38 -14.24 9.40
C ILE A 218 10.47 -15.47 9.52
N ASP A 219 10.50 -16.15 10.66
CA ASP A 219 9.66 -17.33 10.89
C ASP A 219 8.17 -16.98 10.81
N ASP A 220 7.78 -15.83 11.38
CA ASP A 220 6.42 -15.29 11.30
C ASP A 220 6.05 -14.81 9.89
N SER A 221 7.05 -14.53 9.03
CA SER A 221 6.82 -14.18 7.63
C SER A 221 6.62 -15.39 6.73
N CYS A 222 7.30 -16.50 7.04
CA CYS A 222 7.39 -17.72 6.24
C CYS A 222 6.31 -18.76 6.60
N HIS A 223 5.11 -18.30 6.96
CA HIS A 223 3.99 -19.21 7.21
C HIS A 223 3.49 -19.83 5.90
N PRO A 224 3.28 -21.16 5.84
CA PRO A 224 2.70 -21.79 4.65
C PRO A 224 1.27 -21.30 4.42
N ILE A 225 0.87 -21.29 3.15
CA ILE A 225 -0.51 -20.97 2.76
C ILE A 225 -1.51 -22.02 3.24
N GLU A 226 -2.60 -21.58 3.87
CA GLU A 226 -3.63 -22.50 4.33
C GLU A 226 -4.48 -23.03 3.15
N LYS A 227 -5.17 -24.16 3.37
CA LYS A 227 -6.04 -24.75 2.34
C LYS A 227 -7.19 -23.81 1.95
N VAL A 228 -7.75 -23.08 2.92
CA VAL A 228 -8.84 -22.13 2.69
C VAL A 228 -8.37 -20.95 1.84
N GLU A 229 -7.16 -20.45 2.11
CA GLU A 229 -6.55 -19.37 1.33
C GLU A 229 -6.19 -19.85 -0.09
N THR A 230 -5.62 -21.05 -0.21
CA THR A 230 -5.34 -21.66 -1.52
C THR A 230 -6.59 -21.73 -2.38
N ALA A 231 -7.70 -22.23 -1.81
CA ALA A 231 -8.98 -22.28 -2.53
C ALA A 231 -9.48 -20.86 -2.88
N LEU A 232 -9.36 -19.89 -1.96
CA LEU A 232 -9.76 -18.51 -2.24
C LEU A 232 -8.96 -17.88 -3.39
N PHE A 233 -7.65 -18.11 -3.44
CA PHE A 233 -6.80 -17.62 -4.53
C PHE A 233 -7.07 -18.33 -5.85
N GLU A 234 -6.95 -19.65 -5.86
CA GLU A 234 -6.98 -20.45 -7.08
C GLU A 234 -8.39 -20.60 -7.66
N ASP A 235 -9.41 -20.72 -6.79
CA ASP A 235 -10.78 -20.94 -7.25
C ASP A 235 -11.62 -19.69 -7.44
N PHE A 236 -11.19 -18.56 -6.87
CA PHE A 236 -11.95 -17.31 -6.95
C PHE A 236 -11.09 -16.14 -7.45
N ILE A 237 -10.11 -15.67 -6.68
CA ILE A 237 -9.38 -14.42 -6.97
C ILE A 237 -8.75 -14.44 -8.35
N PHE A 238 -7.95 -15.45 -8.70
CA PHE A 238 -7.26 -15.46 -9.99
C PHE A 238 -8.20 -15.67 -11.17
N LYS A 239 -9.28 -16.45 -10.99
CA LYS A 239 -10.33 -16.57 -12.02
C LYS A 239 -11.05 -15.24 -12.24
N ARG A 240 -11.28 -14.50 -11.16
CA ARG A 240 -11.94 -13.19 -11.21
C ARG A 240 -11.04 -12.12 -11.85
N VAL A 241 -9.76 -12.08 -11.47
CA VAL A 241 -8.73 -11.25 -12.10
C VAL A 241 -8.69 -11.46 -13.61
N LYS A 242 -8.77 -12.72 -14.07
CA LYS A 242 -8.82 -13.01 -15.50
C LYS A 242 -10.06 -12.41 -16.18
N ILE A 243 -11.23 -12.50 -15.56
CA ILE A 243 -12.46 -11.87 -16.08
C ILE A 243 -12.28 -10.35 -16.19
N ILE A 244 -11.64 -9.71 -15.21
CA ILE A 244 -11.35 -8.28 -15.23
C ILE A 244 -10.39 -7.95 -16.39
N ALA A 245 -9.28 -8.68 -16.51
CA ALA A 245 -8.30 -8.47 -17.56
C ALA A 245 -8.88 -8.64 -18.96
N ASP A 246 -9.74 -9.64 -19.17
CA ASP A 246 -10.40 -9.88 -20.46
C ASP A 246 -11.43 -8.78 -20.79
N ALA A 247 -12.10 -8.20 -19.79
CA ALA A 247 -13.15 -7.19 -19.97
C ALA A 247 -12.62 -5.80 -20.33
N ILE A 248 -11.42 -5.44 -19.88
CA ILE A 248 -10.86 -4.09 -20.04
C ILE A 248 -9.81 -3.98 -21.15
N LYS A 249 -9.45 -5.11 -21.76
CA LYS A 249 -8.36 -5.19 -22.73
C LYS A 249 -8.61 -4.29 -23.95
N SER A 250 -7.58 -3.58 -24.41
CA SER A 250 -7.69 -2.73 -25.59
C SER A 250 -7.91 -3.56 -26.86
N SER A 251 -8.75 -3.06 -27.78
CA SER A 251 -8.77 -3.54 -29.17
C SER A 251 -7.55 -3.11 -29.97
N ASP A 252 -6.94 -1.99 -29.57
CA ASP A 252 -5.92 -1.26 -30.33
C ASP A 252 -4.50 -1.51 -29.78
N GLY A 253 -4.38 -2.33 -28.72
CA GLY A 253 -3.10 -2.69 -28.10
C GLY A 253 -2.46 -1.55 -27.32
N ASN A 254 -3.26 -0.75 -26.61
CA ASN A 254 -2.77 0.32 -25.77
C ASN A 254 -2.15 -0.23 -24.47
N VAL A 255 -0.84 0.00 -24.28
CA VAL A 255 -0.06 -0.58 -23.19
C VAL A 255 0.37 0.50 -22.19
N VAL A 256 -0.06 0.35 -20.94
CA VAL A 256 0.39 1.15 -19.80
C VAL A 256 1.48 0.38 -19.07
N ASN A 257 2.52 1.08 -18.61
CA ASN A 257 3.63 0.49 -17.86
C ASN A 257 3.79 1.17 -16.50
N ALA A 258 4.17 0.40 -15.49
CA ALA A 258 4.41 0.91 -14.15
C ALA A 258 5.40 0.04 -13.37
N SER A 259 6.30 0.64 -12.60
CA SER A 259 7.19 -0.09 -11.69
C SER A 259 6.44 -0.56 -10.43
N CYS A 260 6.76 -1.73 -9.88
CA CYS A 260 6.20 -2.26 -8.61
C CYS A 260 6.65 -1.52 -7.34
N PHE A 261 5.76 -1.06 -6.47
CA PHE A 261 6.16 -0.32 -5.25
C PHE A 261 6.98 -1.15 -4.25
N HIS A 262 6.86 -2.47 -4.32
CA HIS A 262 7.45 -3.40 -3.36
C HIS A 262 8.45 -4.39 -3.97
N THR A 263 8.69 -4.33 -5.29
CA THR A 263 9.70 -5.17 -5.96
C THR A 263 10.38 -4.37 -7.06
N THR A 264 11.45 -4.92 -7.64
CA THR A 264 12.14 -4.31 -8.79
C THR A 264 11.50 -4.68 -10.14
N ASP A 265 10.34 -5.32 -10.14
CA ASP A 265 9.66 -5.72 -11.38
C ASP A 265 8.98 -4.51 -12.04
N GLU A 266 8.97 -4.52 -13.37
CA GLU A 266 8.17 -3.63 -14.20
C GLU A 266 6.89 -4.36 -14.62
N LEU A 267 5.76 -3.66 -14.50
CA LEU A 267 4.45 -4.16 -14.87
C LEU A 267 4.02 -3.52 -16.18
N SER A 268 3.27 -4.29 -16.97
CA SER A 268 2.74 -3.87 -18.24
C SER A 268 1.32 -4.40 -18.40
N LEU A 269 0.38 -3.55 -18.80
CA LEU A 269 -1.03 -3.92 -18.98
C LEU A 269 -1.56 -3.35 -20.29
N ASP A 270 -2.17 -4.22 -21.09
CA ASP A 270 -2.95 -3.85 -22.28
C ASP A 270 -4.38 -3.49 -21.84
N ILE A 271 -4.77 -2.23 -21.98
CA ILE A 271 -6.02 -1.67 -21.46
C ILE A 271 -6.59 -0.60 -22.40
N ASP A 272 -7.91 -0.63 -22.59
CA ASP A 272 -8.61 0.41 -23.33
C ASP A 272 -8.38 1.81 -22.73
N ASN A 273 -8.18 2.82 -23.59
CA ASN A 273 -7.85 4.18 -23.16
C ASN A 273 -8.95 4.82 -22.32
N GLU A 274 -10.22 4.65 -22.69
CA GLU A 274 -11.32 5.27 -21.95
C GLU A 274 -11.44 4.64 -20.55
N ILE A 275 -11.23 3.32 -20.47
CA ILE A 275 -11.23 2.59 -19.20
C ILE A 275 -10.03 3.00 -18.33
N TYR A 276 -8.84 3.16 -18.91
CA TYR A 276 -7.66 3.65 -18.21
C TYR A 276 -7.87 5.04 -17.63
N GLU A 277 -8.35 6.00 -18.44
CA GLU A 277 -8.62 7.36 -17.98
C GLU A 277 -9.68 7.38 -16.86
N TYR A 278 -10.72 6.55 -16.97
CA TYR A 278 -11.70 6.36 -15.90
C TYR A 278 -11.06 5.83 -14.62
N ALA A 279 -10.25 4.78 -14.70
CA ALA A 279 -9.59 4.16 -13.56
C ALA A 279 -8.63 5.12 -12.85
N VAL A 280 -7.79 5.84 -13.61
CA VAL A 280 -6.90 6.87 -13.07
C VAL A 280 -7.69 7.95 -12.34
N LYS A 281 -8.78 8.44 -12.95
CA LYS A 281 -9.64 9.44 -12.32
C LYS A 281 -10.26 8.92 -11.03
N LEU A 282 -10.81 7.71 -11.04
CA LEU A 282 -11.43 7.08 -9.87
C LEU A 282 -10.44 6.95 -8.72
N ILE A 283 -9.22 6.49 -8.98
CA ILE A 283 -8.16 6.37 -7.97
C ILE A 283 -7.81 7.76 -7.39
N ARG A 284 -7.64 8.78 -8.24
CA ARG A 284 -7.32 10.15 -7.80
C ARG A 284 -8.45 10.78 -6.98
N ASP A 285 -9.69 10.63 -7.43
CA ASP A 285 -10.86 11.19 -6.75
C ASP A 285 -11.08 10.48 -5.40
N THR A 286 -10.89 9.17 -5.32
CA THR A 286 -10.94 8.43 -4.05
C THR A 286 -9.83 8.87 -3.11
N TYR A 287 -8.61 9.00 -3.63
CA TYR A 287 -7.48 9.51 -2.87
C TYR A 287 -7.74 10.89 -2.28
N ARG A 288 -8.37 11.81 -3.04
CA ARG A 288 -8.70 13.16 -2.58
C ARG A 288 -9.91 13.18 -1.64
N GLY A 289 -10.92 12.35 -1.90
CA GLY A 289 -12.15 12.27 -1.12
C GLY A 289 -11.95 11.67 0.26
N PHE A 290 -11.00 10.75 0.42
CA PHE A 290 -10.61 10.19 1.73
C PHE A 290 -9.97 11.23 2.69
N MET A 291 -9.65 12.41 2.17
CA MET A 291 -8.94 13.49 2.87
C MET A 291 -9.87 14.64 3.30
N ILE A 292 -11.18 14.46 3.17
CA ILE A 292 -12.23 15.41 3.60
C ILE A 292 -13.07 14.71 4.66
#